data_AF-A0A1X7SSP5-F1
#
_entry.id   AF-A0A1X7SSP5-F1
#
_cell.length_a   1.000
_cell.length_b   1.000
_cell.length_c   1.000
_cell.angle_alpha   90.00
_cell.angle_beta   90.00
_cell.angle_gamma   90.00
#
_symmetry.space_group_name_H-M   'P 1'
#
loop_
_entity.id
_entity.type
_entity.pdbx_description
1 polymer ?
#
loop_
_entity_poly.entity_id
_entity_poly.type
_entity_poly.pdbx_seq_one_letter_code
_entity_poly.pdbx_strand_id
1 'polypeptide(L)'
;MSLLKYFNKSVLPNPEGPLSDRVPTAVISSANKEVKDLVSTSSRATTSTAKRGPYLSYTEEEKVRIAKRAVEFGMPNTIRHFNKEMVNRPLKESTVRTWVTKYNWRVE
;
A
#
# COMPACT_ATOMS: atom_id res chain seq x y z
N MET A 1 -18.27 -30.16 -8.84
CA MET A 1 -18.12 -28.91 -8.04
C MET A 1 -16.78 -28.28 -8.40
N SER A 2 -16.75 -27.21 -9.19
CA SER A 2 -15.50 -26.56 -9.62
C SER A 2 -14.92 -25.66 -8.51
N LEU A 3 -13.60 -25.66 -8.35
CA LEU A 3 -12.88 -24.83 -7.37
C LEU A 3 -12.95 -23.32 -7.71
N LEU A 4 -13.31 -22.97 -8.95
CA LEU A 4 -13.42 -21.61 -9.45
C LEU A 4 -14.34 -20.71 -8.62
N LYS A 5 -15.36 -21.29 -7.96
CA LYS A 5 -16.29 -20.55 -7.09
C LYS A 5 -15.62 -19.86 -5.88
N TYR A 6 -14.45 -20.32 -5.47
CA TYR A 6 -13.71 -19.74 -4.33
C TYR A 6 -12.74 -18.64 -4.74
N PHE A 7 -12.38 -18.58 -6.04
CA PHE A 7 -11.44 -17.59 -6.57
C PHE A 7 -12.12 -16.32 -7.06
N ASN A 8 -13.42 -16.38 -7.41
CA ASN A 8 -14.18 -15.21 -7.79
C ASN A 8 -15.05 -14.73 -6.62
N LYS A 9 -14.43 -14.01 -5.68
CA LYS A 9 -15.15 -13.31 -4.62
C LYS A 9 -15.65 -11.98 -5.17
N SER A 10 -16.77 -11.99 -5.89
CA SER A 10 -17.50 -10.75 -6.14
C SER A 10 -17.97 -10.18 -4.80
N VAL A 11 -17.76 -8.88 -4.59
CA VAL A 11 -18.25 -8.18 -3.38
C VAL A 11 -19.78 -8.14 -3.35
N LEU A 12 -20.41 -8.23 -4.52
CA LEU A 12 -21.85 -8.19 -4.70
C LEU A 12 -22.46 -9.60 -4.76
N PRO A 13 -23.68 -9.80 -4.21
CA PRO A 13 -24.39 -11.06 -4.27
C PRO A 13 -24.72 -11.46 -5.71
N ASN A 14 -24.67 -12.76 -6.01
CA ASN A 14 -25.11 -13.27 -7.31
C ASN A 14 -26.64 -13.13 -7.43
N PRO A 15 -27.18 -12.46 -8.47
CA PRO A 15 -28.63 -12.35 -8.68
C PRO A 15 -29.33 -13.71 -8.87
N GLU A 16 -28.63 -14.75 -9.33
CA GLU A 16 -29.14 -16.13 -9.47
C GLU A 16 -28.68 -17.05 -8.33
N GLY A 17 -28.15 -16.48 -7.24
CA GLY A 17 -27.74 -17.24 -6.07
C GLY A 17 -28.90 -17.59 -5.15
N PRO A 18 -28.64 -18.22 -3.98
CA PRO A 18 -29.69 -18.62 -3.01
C PRO A 18 -30.61 -17.49 -2.52
N LEU A 19 -30.25 -16.23 -2.74
CA LEU A 19 -31.08 -15.07 -2.42
C LEU A 19 -32.26 -14.91 -3.39
N SER A 20 -32.16 -15.44 -4.62
CA SER A 20 -33.22 -15.38 -5.64
C SER A 20 -34.49 -16.12 -5.23
N ASP A 21 -34.37 -17.10 -4.33
CA ASP A 21 -35.50 -17.89 -3.82
C ASP A 21 -36.47 -17.04 -2.99
N ARG A 22 -35.99 -15.90 -2.46
CA ARG A 22 -36.75 -15.00 -1.60
C ARG A 22 -36.96 -13.62 -2.20
N VAL A 23 -36.09 -13.19 -3.11
CA VAL A 23 -36.11 -11.85 -3.70
C VAL A 23 -36.02 -11.97 -5.22
N PRO A 24 -36.89 -11.28 -5.99
CA PRO A 24 -36.81 -11.32 -7.44
C PRO A 24 -35.43 -10.92 -7.96
N THR A 25 -34.92 -11.68 -8.92
CA THR A 25 -33.60 -11.47 -9.54
C THR A 25 -33.42 -10.06 -10.09
N ALA A 26 -34.49 -9.47 -10.62
CA ALA A 26 -34.50 -8.09 -11.12
C ALA A 26 -34.15 -7.06 -10.04
N VAL A 27 -34.64 -7.25 -8.80
CA VAL A 27 -34.40 -6.34 -7.67
C VAL A 27 -32.96 -6.48 -7.16
N ILE A 28 -32.44 -7.71 -7.10
CA ILE A 28 -31.05 -7.95 -6.71
C ILE A 28 -30.09 -7.30 -7.72
N SER A 29 -30.42 -7.43 -9.01
CA SER A 29 -29.63 -6.87 -10.11
C SER A 29 -29.62 -5.33 -10.10
N SER A 30 -30.77 -4.69 -9.87
CA SER A 30 -30.86 -3.24 -9.80
C SER A 30 -30.09 -2.68 -8.60
N ALA A 31 -30.25 -3.28 -7.42
CA ALA A 31 -29.54 -2.89 -6.22
C ALA A 31 -28.01 -3.06 -6.36
N ASN A 32 -27.57 -4.18 -6.95
CA ASN A 32 -26.15 -4.42 -7.23
C ASN A 32 -25.55 -3.36 -8.16
N LYS A 33 -26.30 -2.91 -9.18
CA LYS A 33 -25.86 -1.87 -10.09
C LYS A 33 -25.64 -0.55 -9.35
N GLU A 34 -26.61 -0.12 -8.55
CA GLU A 34 -26.50 1.12 -7.77
C GLU A 34 -25.33 1.08 -6.77
N VAL A 35 -25.17 -0.02 -6.03
CA VAL A 35 -24.05 -0.17 -5.09
C VAL A 35 -22.71 -0.18 -5.83
N LYS A 36 -22.63 -0.81 -7.01
CA LYS A 36 -21.40 -0.81 -7.83
C LYS A 36 -21.03 0.60 -8.27
N ASP A 37 -22.01 1.40 -8.68
CA ASP A 37 -21.81 2.78 -9.13
C ASP A 37 -21.37 3.69 -7.97
N LEU A 38 -21.98 3.52 -6.78
CA LEU A 38 -21.57 4.22 -5.56
C LEU A 38 -20.17 3.85 -5.08
N VAL A 39 -19.82 2.56 -5.09
CA VAL A 39 -18.47 2.10 -4.73
C VAL A 39 -17.44 2.64 -5.71
N SER A 40 -17.74 2.63 -7.02
CA SER A 40 -16.82 3.11 -8.06
C SER A 40 -16.59 4.63 -8.02
N THR A 41 -17.63 5.40 -7.67
CA THR A 41 -17.54 6.85 -7.51
C THR A 41 -16.83 7.25 -6.20
N SER A 42 -17.07 6.51 -5.12
CA SER A 42 -16.37 6.69 -3.84
C SER A 42 -14.90 6.24 -3.90
N SER A 43 -14.58 5.22 -4.71
CA SER A 43 -13.21 4.70 -4.88
C SER A 43 -12.29 5.58 -5.74
N ARG A 44 -12.78 6.67 -6.35
CA ARG A 44 -11.87 7.64 -7.00
C ARG A 44 -10.95 8.34 -6.00
N ALA A 45 -11.22 8.20 -4.69
CA ALA A 45 -10.35 8.63 -3.60
C ALA A 45 -9.54 7.50 -2.94
N THR A 46 -9.78 6.22 -3.25
CA THR A 46 -9.01 5.12 -2.64
C THR A 46 -8.73 3.98 -3.61
N THR A 47 -7.49 3.93 -4.08
CA THR A 47 -6.80 2.70 -4.49
C THR A 47 -6.62 1.79 -3.26
N SER A 48 -7.71 1.31 -2.65
CA SER A 48 -7.74 0.65 -1.34
C SER A 48 -7.76 -0.89 -1.41
N THR A 49 -6.83 -1.48 -2.15
CA THR A 49 -6.42 -2.89 -1.90
C THR A 49 -5.18 -2.99 -1.00
N ALA A 50 -4.54 -1.87 -0.66
CA ALA A 50 -3.40 -1.90 0.24
C ALA A 50 -3.86 -1.78 1.70
N LYS A 51 -3.83 -2.89 2.44
CA LYS A 51 -3.85 -2.89 3.92
C LYS A 51 -2.69 -2.07 4.53
N ARG A 52 -1.74 -1.63 3.70
CA ARG A 52 -0.52 -0.92 4.08
C ARG A 52 -0.71 0.54 3.73
N GLY A 53 -0.30 1.43 4.64
CA GLY A 53 -0.21 2.85 4.36
C GLY A 53 0.74 3.17 3.20
N PRO A 54 0.74 4.41 2.70
CA PRO A 54 1.60 4.82 1.60
C PRO A 54 3.08 4.57 1.94
N TYR A 55 3.82 3.97 1.01
CA TYR A 55 5.26 3.79 1.18
C TYR A 55 5.95 5.15 1.12
N LEU A 56 6.87 5.39 2.06
CA LEU A 56 7.75 6.55 2.00
C LEU A 56 8.78 6.34 0.88
N SER A 57 8.78 7.23 -0.10
CA SER A 57 9.78 7.27 -1.16
C SER A 57 10.92 8.23 -0.80
N TYR A 58 12.14 7.81 -1.15
CA TYR A 58 13.37 8.60 -1.04
C TYR A 58 14.08 8.57 -2.40
N THR A 59 14.59 9.72 -2.84
CA THR A 59 15.37 9.80 -4.09
C THR A 59 16.72 9.11 -3.91
N GLU A 60 17.37 8.74 -5.02
CA GLU A 60 18.68 8.09 -4.94
C GLU A 60 19.74 9.00 -4.33
N GLU A 61 19.67 10.31 -4.60
CA GLU A 61 20.53 11.33 -4.00
C GLU A 61 20.36 11.42 -2.47
N GLU A 62 19.11 11.38 -1.99
CA GLU A 62 18.82 11.36 -0.56
C GLU A 62 19.42 10.12 0.11
N LYS A 63 19.25 8.94 -0.50
CA LYS A 63 19.81 7.69 0.04
C LYS A 63 21.32 7.75 0.14
N VAL A 64 22.00 8.24 -0.90
CA VAL A 64 23.46 8.38 -0.92
C VAL A 64 23.94 9.37 0.15
N ARG A 65 23.28 10.53 0.27
CA ARG A 65 23.60 11.53 1.29
C ARG A 65 23.45 10.97 2.70
N ILE A 66 22.36 10.23 2.95
CA ILE A 66 22.08 9.60 4.24
C ILE A 66 23.09 8.50 4.55
N ALA A 67 23.40 7.64 3.57
CA ALA A 67 24.37 6.57 3.73
C ALA A 67 25.78 7.11 4.02
N LYS A 68 26.25 8.10 3.24
CA LYS A 68 27.54 8.75 3.46
C LYS A 68 27.67 9.30 4.88
N ARG A 69 26.66 10.05 5.33
CA ARG A 69 26.65 10.62 6.70
C ARG A 69 26.61 9.54 7.78
N ALA A 70 25.91 8.44 7.55
CA ALA A 70 25.86 7.32 8.49
C ALA A 70 27.21 6.60 8.63
N VAL A 71 27.99 6.51 7.55
CA VAL A 71 29.37 5.98 7.59
C VAL A 71 30.29 6.94 8.36
N GLU A 72 30.18 8.25 8.14
CA GLU A 72 31.05 9.26 8.74
C GLU A 72 30.75 9.53 10.23
N PHE A 73 29.47 9.63 10.61
CA PHE A 73 29.04 10.10 11.94
C PHE A 73 28.28 9.05 12.76
N GLY A 74 28.07 7.87 12.20
CA GLY A 74 27.30 6.80 12.81
C GLY A 74 25.78 6.93 12.65
N MET A 75 25.10 5.81 12.90
CA MET A 75 23.67 5.63 12.67
C MET A 75 22.78 6.53 13.55
N PRO A 76 22.96 6.60 14.89
CA PRO A 76 22.05 7.36 15.76
C PRO A 76 22.10 8.86 15.47
N ASN A 77 23.28 9.40 15.16
CA ASN A 77 23.47 10.81 14.83
C ASN A 77 22.83 11.14 13.47
N THR A 78 22.87 10.20 12.53
CA THR A 78 22.24 10.34 11.20
C THR A 78 20.73 10.39 11.29
N ILE A 79 20.13 9.48 12.05
CA ILE A 79 18.69 9.48 12.29
C ILE A 79 18.25 10.78 12.97
N ARG A 80 18.96 11.22 14.01
CA ARG A 80 18.62 12.46 14.73
C ARG A 80 18.68 13.70 13.85
N HIS A 81 19.64 13.75 12.92
CA HIS A 81 19.79 14.89 12.01
C HIS A 81 18.69 14.92 10.95
N PHE A 82 18.52 13.82 10.21
CA PHE A 82 17.56 13.80 9.12
C PHE A 82 16.10 13.74 9.60
N ASN A 83 15.81 13.23 10.80
CA ASN A 83 14.46 13.32 11.35
C ASN A 83 14.05 14.75 11.69
N LYS A 84 15.01 15.66 11.92
CA LYS A 84 14.72 17.10 12.07
C LYS A 84 14.40 17.74 10.72
N GLU A 85 15.09 17.32 9.65
CA GLU A 85 14.87 17.84 8.29
C GLU A 85 13.62 17.24 7.62
N MET A 86 13.36 15.95 7.86
CA MET A 86 12.32 15.16 7.21
C MET A 86 11.17 14.83 8.17
N VAL A 87 10.53 15.87 8.73
CA VAL A 87 9.46 15.73 9.74
C VAL A 87 8.30 14.85 9.26
N ASN A 88 7.94 14.94 7.97
CA ASN A 88 6.85 14.16 7.38
C ASN A 88 7.24 12.72 7.00
N ARG A 89 8.53 12.39 7.04
CA ARG A 89 9.08 11.09 6.57
C ARG A 89 10.20 10.62 7.51
N PRO A 90 9.87 10.27 8.77
CA PRO A 90 10.86 9.87 9.75
C PRO A 90 11.60 8.61 9.30
N LEU A 91 12.93 8.69 9.38
CA LEU A 91 13.83 7.60 9.02
C LEU A 91 13.82 6.53 10.10
N LYS A 92 13.73 5.29 9.65
CA LYS A 92 13.91 4.09 10.47
C LYS A 92 15.35 3.61 10.36
N GLU A 93 15.89 3.12 11.47
CA GLU A 93 17.27 2.62 11.51
C GLU A 93 17.52 1.48 10.51
N SER A 94 16.58 0.54 10.41
CA SER A 94 16.66 -0.58 9.46
C SER A 94 16.79 -0.09 8.01
N THR A 95 16.07 0.97 7.65
CA THR A 95 16.13 1.58 6.32
C THR A 95 17.51 2.16 6.03
N VAL A 96 18.06 2.94 6.97
CA VAL A 96 19.39 3.54 6.80
C VAL A 96 20.46 2.48 6.71
N ARG A 97 20.37 1.42 7.52
CA ARG A 97 21.29 0.27 7.47
C ARG A 97 21.32 -0.39 6.09
N THR A 98 20.15 -0.60 5.47
CA THR A 98 20.07 -1.13 4.10
C THR A 98 20.80 -0.23 3.09
N TRP A 99 20.69 1.10 3.23
CA TRP A 99 21.36 2.03 2.33
C TRP A 99 22.87 2.09 2.55
N VAL A 100 23.33 2.03 3.80
CA VAL A 100 24.77 1.94 4.12
C VAL A 100 25.38 0.69 3.53
N THR A 101 24.73 -0.47 3.66
CA THR A 101 25.20 -1.71 3.02
C THR A 101 25.33 -1.50 1.52
N LYS A 102 24.28 -1.01 0.84
CA LYS A 102 24.33 -0.76 -0.61
C LYS A 102 25.40 0.26 -1.02
N TYR A 103 25.65 1.26 -0.19
CA TYR A 103 26.66 2.28 -0.43
C TYR A 103 28.06 1.67 -0.38
N ASN A 104 28.38 0.90 0.66
CA ASN A 104 29.69 0.26 0.79
C ASN A 104 29.98 -0.72 -0.37
N TRP A 105 28.98 -1.51 -0.78
CA TRP A 105 29.09 -2.40 -1.96
C TRP A 105 29.38 -1.67 -3.28
N ARG A 106 29.13 -0.36 -3.37
CA ARG A 106 29.36 0.44 -4.58
C ARG A 106 30.68 1.22 -4.51
N VAL A 107 31.28 1.33 -3.33
CA VAL A 107 32.53 2.07 -3.08
C VAL A 107 33.74 1.13 -3.06
N GLU A 108 33.52 -0.16 -2.78
CA GLU A 108 34.47 -1.26 -3.02
C GLU A 108 34.46 -1.70 -4.49
#